data_AF-A0A066VKI3-F1
#
_entry.id   AF-A0A066VKI3-F1
#
_cell.length_a   1.000
_cell.length_b   1.000
_cell.length_c   1.000
_cell.angle_alpha   90.00
_cell.angle_beta   90.00
_cell.angle_gamma   90.00
#
_symmetry.space_group_name_H-M   'P 1'
#
loop_
_entity.id
_entity.type
_entity.pdbx_description
1 polymer ?
#
loop_
_entity_poly.entity_id
_entity_poly.type
_entity_poly.pdbx_seq_one_letter_code
_entity_poly.pdbx_strand_id
1 'polypeptide(L)' 'MSDLRRWIGDHAISFFGMSESSMVDFIQVSASSASSSQQLFQTLSTLGLPDSREGQRFADELFQRVPR' A
#
# COMPACT_ATOMS: atom_id res chain seq x y z
N MET A 1 -8.12 -8.09 14.32
CA MET A 1 -7.70 -8.07 12.90
C MET A 1 -6.88 -6.81 12.72
N SER A 2 -5.61 -6.96 12.37
CA SER A 2 -4.52 -5.99 12.53
C SER A 2 -4.89 -4.58 12.04
N ASP A 3 -4.67 -3.55 12.86
CA ASP A 3 -4.95 -2.14 12.52
C ASP A 3 -4.32 -1.71 11.19
N LEU A 4 -3.16 -2.28 10.84
CA LEU A 4 -2.52 -2.13 9.54
C LEU A 4 -3.39 -2.60 8.37
N ARG A 5 -4.01 -3.77 8.50
CA ARG A 5 -4.85 -4.36 7.44
C ARG A 5 -6.08 -3.49 7.19
N ARG A 6 -6.69 -2.97 8.25
CA ARG A 6 -7.80 -2.01 8.16
C ARG A 6 -7.36 -0.71 7.49
N TRP A 7 -6.24 -0.15 7.94
CA TRP A 7 -5.67 1.08 7.38
C TRP A 7 -5.34 0.93 5.88
N ILE A 8 -4.75 -0.20 5.46
CA ILE A 8 -4.51 -0.51 4.05
C ILE A 8 -5.83 -0.58 3.29
N GLY A 9 -6.85 -1.25 3.83
CA GLY A 9 -8.17 -1.35 3.21
C GLY A 9 -8.82 0.01 2.99
N ASP A 10 -8.79 0.89 3.99
CA ASP A 10 -9.35 2.25 3.89
C ASP A 10 -8.66 3.06 2.78
N HIS A 11 -7.33 2.99 2.68
CA HIS A 11 -6.58 3.66 1.60
C HIS A 11 -6.81 2.99 0.24
N ALA A 12 -6.95 1.67 0.23
CA ALA A 12 -7.20 0.91 -0.98
C ALA A 12 -8.53 1.30 -1.62
N ILE A 13 -9.59 1.49 -0.83
CA ILE A 13 -10.86 2.04 -1.33
C ILE A 13 -10.66 3.42 -1.94
N SER A 14 -9.88 4.29 -1.29
CA SER A 14 -9.66 5.66 -1.77
C SER A 14 -8.87 5.73 -3.08
N PHE A 15 -7.86 4.88 -3.26
CA PHE A 15 -6.97 4.93 -4.41
C PHE A 15 -7.41 4.03 -5.58
N PHE A 16 -7.95 2.85 -5.27
CA PHE A 16 -8.28 1.82 -6.27
C PHE A 16 -9.79 1.61 -6.43
N GLY A 17 -10.63 2.26 -5.62
CA GLY A 17 -12.09 2.09 -5.65
C GLY A 17 -12.58 0.74 -5.13
N MET A 18 -11.67 -0.15 -4.73
CA MET A 18 -11.96 -1.49 -4.21
C MET A 18 -11.04 -1.81 -3.04
N SER A 19 -11.47 -2.69 -2.15
CA SER A 19 -10.64 -3.23 -1.06
C SER A 19 -10.98 -4.70 -0.85
N GLU A 20 -10.64 -5.51 -1.86
CA GLU A 20 -10.71 -6.96 -1.70
C GLU A 20 -9.58 -7.45 -0.79
N SER A 21 -9.89 -8.48 0.01
CA SER A 21 -8.92 -9.09 0.93
C SER A 21 -7.60 -9.44 0.24
N SER A 22 -7.65 -10.00 -0.96
CA SER A 22 -6.47 -10.35 -1.76
C SER A 22 -5.61 -9.14 -2.11
N MET A 23 -6.22 -7.97 -2.35
CA MET A 23 -5.48 -6.75 -2.65
C MET A 23 -4.81 -6.19 -1.40
N VAL A 24 -5.50 -6.20 -0.26
CA VAL A 24 -4.92 -5.80 1.02
C VAL A 24 -3.74 -6.71 1.41
N ASP A 25 -3.89 -8.02 1.24
CA ASP A 25 -2.82 -9.00 1.45
C ASP A 25 -1.63 -8.75 0.50
N PHE A 26 -1.89 -8.52 -0.79
CA PHE A 26 -0.85 -8.20 -1.76
C PHE A 26 -0.09 -6.92 -1.41
N ILE A 27 -0.79 -5.84 -1.03
CA ILE A 27 -0.19 -4.57 -0.63
C ILE A 27 0.70 -4.76 0.60
N GLN A 28 0.22 -5.52 1.60
CA GLN A 28 0.98 -5.82 2.80
C GLN A 28 2.25 -6.63 2.50
N VAL A 29 2.13 -7.70 1.69
CA VAL A 29 3.28 -8.53 1.28
C VAL A 29 4.28 -7.73 0.44
N SER A 30 3.78 -6.88 -0.46
CA SER A 30 4.62 -5.99 -1.29
C SER A 30 5.41 -5.03 -0.41
N ALA A 31 4.79 -4.49 0.63
CA ALA A 31 5.46 -3.60 1.56
C ALA A 31 6.49 -4.31 2.45
N SER A 32 6.21 -5.55 2.87
CA SER A 32 7.17 -6.37 3.64
C SER A 32 8.38 -6.81 2.81
N SER A 33 8.21 -6.99 1.50
CA SER A 33 9.28 -7.43 0.58
C SER A 33 10.01 -6.30 -0.12
N ALA A 34 9.48 -5.07 -0.09
CA ALA A 34 10.12 -3.90 -0.69
C ALA A 34 11.41 -3.52 0.07
N SER A 35 12.44 -3.15 -0.69
CA SER A 35 13.71 -2.65 -0.12
C SER A 35 13.68 -1.14 0.16
N SER A 36 12.76 -0.39 -0.47
CA SER A 36 12.56 1.05 -0.27
C SER A 36 11.10 1.45 -0.47
N SER A 37 10.67 2.58 0.09
CA SER A 37 9.33 3.14 -0.14
C SER A 37 9.10 3.50 -1.62
N GLN A 38 10.15 3.90 -2.34
CA GLN A 38 10.10 4.11 -3.79
C GLN A 38 9.84 2.81 -4.56
N GLN A 39 10.50 1.70 -4.19
CA GLN A 39 10.25 0.41 -4.83
C GLN A 39 8.81 -0.05 -4.58
N LEU A 40 8.30 0.12 -3.35
CA LEU A 40 6.91 -0.14 -3.01
C LEU A 40 5.95 0.73 -3.85
N PHE A 41 6.22 2.03 -3.93
CA PHE A 41 5.43 2.95 -4.72
C PHE A 41 5.37 2.56 -6.21
N GLN A 42 6.50 2.16 -6.80
CA GLN A 42 6.53 1.67 -8.18
C GLN A 42 5.67 0.42 -8.36
N THR A 43 5.77 -0.55 -7.44
CA THR A 43 4.92 -1.75 -7.45
C THR A 43 3.43 -1.39 -7.38
N LEU A 44 3.04 -0.51 -6.45
CA LEU A 44 1.66 -0.08 -6.29
C LEU A 44 1.16 0.77 -7.47
N SER A 45 2.05 1.53 -8.14
CA SER A 45 1.72 2.30 -9.34
C SER A 45 1.26 1.38 -10.48
N THR A 46 1.83 0.17 -10.58
CA THR A 46 1.36 -0.83 -11.56
C THR A 46 -0.05 -1.34 -11.30
N LEU A 47 -0.54 -1.22 -10.06
CA LEU A 47 -1.92 -1.54 -9.68
C LEU A 47 -2.89 -0.38 -9.89
N GLY A 48 -2.40 0.79 -10.29
CA GLY A 48 -3.21 2.00 -10.48
C GLY A 48 -3.12 3.00 -9.34
N LEU A 49 -2.11 2.91 -8.46
CA LEU A 49 -1.84 3.97 -7.50
C LEU A 49 -1.44 5.23 -8.28
N PRO A 50 -2.09 6.38 -8.05
CA PRO A 50 -1.77 7.59 -8.79
C PRO A 50 -0.36 8.08 -8.46
N ASP A 51 0.35 8.57 -9.48
CA ASP A 51 1.62 9.30 -9.30
C ASP A 51 1.38 10.73 -8.83
N SER A 52 0.77 10.82 -7.66
CA SER A 52 0.52 12.04 -6.92
C SER A 52 1.31 12.02 -5.61
N ARG A 53 1.42 13.20 -4.99
CA ARG A 53 2.03 13.33 -3.65
C ARG A 53 1.34 12.43 -2.62
N GLU A 54 0.05 12.17 -2.77
CA GLU A 54 -0.73 11.32 -1.87
C GLU A 54 -0.37 9.84 -2.06
N GLY A 55 -0.21 9.38 -3.30
CA GLY A 55 0.25 8.02 -3.59
C GLY A 55 1.66 7.75 -3.07
N GLN A 56 2.58 8.69 -3.27
CA GLN A 56 3.94 8.60 -2.73
C GLN A 56 3.93 8.57 -1.19
N ARG A 57 3.15 9.46 -0.56
CA ARG A 57 2.99 9.49 0.90
C ARG A 57 2.38 8.20 1.45
N PHE A 58 1.40 7.62 0.76
CA PHE A 58 0.81 6.34 1.15
C PHE A 58 1.86 5.22 1.16
N ALA A 59 2.70 5.15 0.12
CA ALA A 59 3.77 4.16 0.05
C ALA A 59 4.82 4.36 1.16
N ASP A 60 5.20 5.60 1.47
CA ASP A 60 6.11 5.90 2.59
C ASP A 60 5.51 5.50 3.95
N GLU A 61 4.27 5.90 4.23
CA GLU A 61 3.60 5.53 5.49
C GLU A 61 3.42 4.02 5.61
N LEU A 62 3.05 3.34 4.53
CA LEU A 62 2.91 1.88 4.49
C LEU A 62 4.24 1.19 4.78
N PHE A 63 5.32 1.63 4.13
CA PHE A 63 6.67 1.09 4.31
C PHE A 63 7.22 1.27 5.74
N GLN A 64 6.77 2.31 6.46
CA GLN A 64 7.11 2.54 7.86
C GLN A 64 6.24 1.75 8.84
N ARG A 65 4.95 1.55 8.53
CA ARG A 65 4.00 0.83 9.38
C ARG A 65 4.17 -0.68 9.35
N VAL A 66 4.76 -1.22 8.28
CA VAL A 66 4.96 -2.65 8.11
C VAL A 66 6.18 -3.10 8.93
N PRO A 67 6.01 -4.06 9.86
CA PRO A 67 7.12 -4.65 10.59
C PRO A 67 8.00 -5.46 9.62
N ARG A 68 9.33 -5.36 9.78
CA ARG A 68 10.32 -6.06 8.96
C ARG A 68 10.96 -7.21 9.71
#